data_AF-A0A9D6ZQP3-F1
#
_entry.id   AF-A0A9D6ZQP3-F1
#
_cell.length_a   1.000
_cell.length_b   1.000
_cell.length_c   1.000
_cell.angle_alpha   90.00
_cell.angle_beta   90.00
_cell.angle_gamma   90.00
#
_symmetry.space_group_name_H-M   'P 1'
#
loop_
_entity.id
_entity.type
_entity.pdbx_description
1 polymer ?
#
loop_
_entity_poly.entity_id
_entity_poly.type
_entity_poly.pdbx_seq_one_letter_code
_entity_poly.pdbx_strand_id
1 'polypeptide(L)'
;MPHPLWCELEGAAGAEAVLGGYDPASDKWRFSLEGPFWSAVKHAHGLGYRGSGKRVAVIDSLCDLSIPKLAGLVDRVKSYVPQSGAKASMQHGTVVALLIAEVAPECRLDIYSVVRDGVVDPYAVRDAVRDAAGSDADIVNLSLGTPHKFSFTEEVIRMFSEILLGRAAFSKRKLSPENPDCVLCEAASAAAVKGKKVFAAAGNNSGSVFCPGRQDAVYAVGFMSESRENLPAEGGGETERAFSLAPHAPQAMLADFRIREIPGMLGTSFASPLFAGAAALGLSNGELEAYRTSGRAGADASFYQATLAATAPERQDPVLLQRADELFQRAIRHLPHVHNVLQAAMSPGHPYMDPTECPSCGIFAEFIYTNAGLYKLCRGNPKEARILLETARAVAPWSADAAANLAAAWRDLGGIDRAKELFETALSLRPGFPAYTMALEELRK
;
A
#
# COMPACT_ATOMS: atom_id res chain seq x y z
N MET A 1 -11.90 28.58 23.43
CA MET A 1 -10.55 27.97 23.58
C MET A 1 -10.41 26.98 22.43
N PRO A 2 -9.30 26.96 21.68
CA PRO A 2 -9.11 25.88 20.72
C PRO A 2 -9.11 24.56 21.51
N HIS A 3 -9.84 23.55 21.03
CA HIS A 3 -9.84 22.22 21.62
C HIS A 3 -8.40 21.75 21.84
N PRO A 4 -8.06 21.05 22.94
CA PRO A 4 -6.75 20.48 23.09
C PRO A 4 -6.49 19.57 21.88
N LEU A 5 -5.47 19.94 21.08
CA LEU A 5 -4.99 19.11 19.98
C LEU A 5 -4.54 17.79 20.61
N TRP A 6 -5.34 16.75 20.41
CA TRP A 6 -5.04 15.41 20.91
C TRP A 6 -4.30 14.64 19.81
N CYS A 7 -3.21 13.98 20.16
CA CYS A 7 -2.45 13.12 19.24
C CYS A 7 -2.12 11.83 19.97
N GLU A 8 -2.14 10.71 19.24
CA GLU A 8 -1.85 9.40 19.77
C GLU A 8 -0.95 8.59 18.84
N LEU A 9 -0.20 7.65 19.43
CA LEU A 9 0.43 6.58 18.68
C LEU A 9 -0.69 5.63 18.23
N GLU A 10 -0.86 5.48 16.93
CA GLU A 10 -1.92 4.63 16.39
C GLU A 10 -1.63 3.17 16.81
N GLY A 11 -2.62 2.41 17.29
CA GLY A 11 -2.39 1.00 17.65
C GLY A 11 -1.39 0.73 18.80
N ALA A 12 -1.09 1.71 19.66
CA ALA A 12 -0.14 1.57 20.77
C ALA A 12 -0.37 0.33 21.65
N ALA A 13 -1.64 -0.01 21.90
CA ALA A 13 -2.03 -1.19 22.69
C ALA A 13 -1.60 -2.53 22.06
N GLY A 14 -1.36 -2.58 20.75
CA GLY A 14 -0.88 -3.77 20.04
C GLY A 14 0.63 -3.92 20.01
N ALA A 15 1.39 -2.87 20.34
CA ALA A 15 2.84 -2.86 20.16
C ALA A 15 3.57 -3.93 20.99
N GLU A 16 3.13 -4.19 22.22
CA GLU A 16 3.69 -5.26 23.06
C GLU A 16 3.49 -6.65 22.42
N ALA A 17 2.29 -6.92 21.92
CA ALA A 17 1.97 -8.18 21.28
C ALA A 17 2.79 -8.40 19.99
N VAL A 18 2.92 -7.35 19.17
CA VAL A 18 3.74 -7.39 17.96
C VAL A 18 5.21 -7.59 18.30
N LEU A 19 5.74 -6.83 19.28
CA LEU A 19 7.14 -6.94 19.70
C LEU A 19 7.46 -8.30 20.32
N GLY A 20 6.53 -8.92 21.05
CA GLY A 20 6.67 -10.30 21.53
C GLY A 20 6.81 -11.35 20.42
N GLY A 21 6.45 -10.97 19.18
CA GLY A 21 6.72 -11.72 17.97
C GLY A 21 8.13 -11.56 17.41
N TYR A 22 8.99 -10.70 17.95
CA TYR A 22 10.37 -10.54 17.51
C TYR A 22 11.34 -11.20 18.49
N ASP A 23 12.31 -11.96 17.98
CA ASP A 23 13.41 -12.52 18.76
C ASP A 23 14.70 -11.71 18.52
N PRO A 24 15.12 -10.87 19.49
CA PRO A 24 16.33 -10.05 19.36
C PRO A 24 17.63 -10.87 19.25
N ALA A 25 17.65 -12.10 19.75
CA ALA A 25 18.85 -12.93 19.75
C ALA A 25 19.12 -13.54 18.37
N SER A 26 18.06 -13.93 17.66
CA SER A 26 18.16 -14.54 16.33
C SER A 26 17.90 -13.57 15.18
N ASP A 27 17.49 -12.33 15.47
CA ASP A 27 17.02 -11.33 14.49
C ASP A 27 15.91 -11.89 13.59
N LYS A 28 14.89 -12.48 14.19
CA LYS A 28 13.78 -13.09 13.45
C LYS A 28 12.42 -12.74 14.03
N TRP A 29 11.47 -12.52 13.13
CA TRP A 29 10.05 -12.49 13.46
C TRP A 29 9.49 -13.92 13.56
N ARG A 30 8.59 -14.13 14.52
CA ARG A 30 7.87 -15.37 14.78
C ARG A 30 6.57 -15.46 13.99
N PHE A 31 5.97 -14.31 13.65
CA PHE A 31 4.87 -14.31 12.68
C PHE A 31 5.43 -14.49 11.27
N SER A 32 4.56 -15.00 10.38
CA SER A 32 4.97 -15.32 9.01
C SER A 32 5.28 -14.05 8.21
N LEU A 33 6.49 -13.99 7.66
CA LEU A 33 6.88 -13.01 6.62
C LEU A 33 6.56 -13.57 5.23
N GLU A 34 5.32 -14.00 5.05
CA GLU A 34 4.78 -14.56 3.81
C GLU A 34 3.67 -13.69 3.25
N GLY A 35 3.26 -14.01 2.02
CA GLY A 35 2.25 -13.25 1.29
C GLY A 35 2.85 -12.21 0.35
N PRO A 36 2.00 -11.55 -0.45
CA PRO A 36 2.46 -10.82 -1.63
C PRO A 36 3.43 -9.68 -1.33
N PHE A 37 3.21 -8.94 -0.24
CA PHE A 37 4.09 -7.85 0.15
C PHE A 37 5.49 -8.36 0.51
N TRP A 38 5.59 -9.37 1.39
CA TRP A 38 6.88 -9.90 1.79
C TRP A 38 7.60 -10.63 0.66
N SER A 39 6.87 -11.31 -0.22
CA SER A 39 7.45 -11.89 -1.43
C SER A 39 8.03 -10.81 -2.36
N ALA A 40 7.33 -9.66 -2.48
CA ALA A 40 7.84 -8.51 -3.24
C ALA A 40 9.09 -7.88 -2.62
N VAL A 41 9.13 -7.76 -1.28
CA VAL A 41 10.31 -7.30 -0.54
C VAL A 41 11.49 -8.27 -0.74
N LYS A 42 11.27 -9.58 -0.62
CA LYS A 42 12.30 -10.60 -0.85
C LYS A 42 12.83 -10.56 -2.29
N HIS A 43 11.95 -10.31 -3.26
CA HIS A 43 12.35 -10.11 -4.64
C HIS A 43 13.24 -8.87 -4.81
N ALA A 44 12.83 -7.74 -4.23
CA ALA A 44 13.64 -6.52 -4.21
C ALA A 44 15.04 -6.76 -3.62
N HIS A 45 15.09 -7.49 -2.50
CA HIS A 45 16.34 -7.88 -1.86
C HIS A 45 17.22 -8.76 -2.75
N GLY A 46 16.64 -9.71 -3.47
CA GLY A 46 17.35 -10.58 -4.43
C GLY A 46 17.96 -9.81 -5.59
N LEU A 47 17.34 -8.69 -5.98
CA LEU A 47 17.83 -7.76 -6.99
C LEU A 47 18.79 -6.68 -6.42
N GLY A 48 19.12 -6.73 -5.12
CA GLY A 48 20.04 -5.80 -4.47
C GLY A 48 19.41 -4.50 -3.96
N TYR A 49 18.09 -4.31 -4.09
CA TYR A 49 17.39 -3.16 -3.51
C TYR A 49 17.15 -3.43 -2.02
N ARG A 50 18.05 -2.92 -1.17
CA ARG A 50 18.06 -3.18 0.28
C ARG A 50 18.08 -1.91 1.14
N GLY A 51 18.08 -0.74 0.49
CA GLY A 51 18.02 0.57 1.14
C GLY A 51 19.36 1.23 1.45
N SER A 52 20.45 0.74 0.86
CA SER A 52 21.77 1.35 0.98
C SER A 52 21.76 2.83 0.62
N GLY A 53 22.38 3.64 1.48
CA GLY A 53 22.46 5.10 1.31
C GLY A 53 21.15 5.86 1.53
N LYS A 54 20.09 5.20 2.02
CA LYS A 54 18.82 5.86 2.39
C LYS A 54 18.71 6.06 3.89
N ARG A 55 18.10 7.17 4.29
CA ARG A 55 17.85 7.49 5.70
C ARG A 55 16.37 7.74 5.98
N VAL A 56 15.86 7.13 7.05
CA VAL A 56 14.47 7.25 7.49
C VAL A 56 14.41 7.92 8.87
N ALA A 57 13.73 9.06 8.95
CA ALA A 57 13.38 9.70 10.21
C ALA A 57 12.09 9.09 10.77
N VAL A 58 12.19 8.48 11.95
CA VAL A 58 11.08 7.87 12.68
C VAL A 58 10.64 8.85 13.77
N ILE A 59 9.46 9.45 13.60
CA ILE A 59 8.87 10.36 14.58
C ILE A 59 7.86 9.56 15.42
N ASP A 60 8.26 9.13 16.62
CA ASP A 60 7.51 8.17 17.43
C ASP A 60 7.90 8.27 18.93
N SER A 61 7.63 7.24 19.73
CA SER A 61 8.32 6.96 20.99
C SER A 61 9.81 6.61 20.75
N LEU A 62 10.60 6.56 21.83
CA LEU A 62 11.95 6.00 21.76
C LEU A 62 11.90 4.52 21.32
N CYS A 63 13.02 4.00 20.81
CA CYS A 63 13.18 2.58 20.51
C CYS A 63 14.23 1.92 21.41
N ASP A 64 14.15 0.60 21.56
CA ASP A 64 15.06 -0.20 22.37
C ASP A 64 16.38 -0.46 21.63
N LEU A 65 17.40 0.34 21.95
CA LEU A 65 18.75 0.19 21.42
C LEU A 65 19.55 -0.95 22.07
N SER A 66 18.97 -1.71 23.01
CA SER A 66 19.59 -2.97 23.45
C SER A 66 19.46 -4.08 22.39
N ILE A 67 18.55 -3.91 21.42
CA ILE A 67 18.40 -4.80 20.27
C ILE A 67 19.56 -4.57 19.29
N PRO A 68 20.43 -5.57 19.02
CA PRO A 68 21.63 -5.39 18.20
C PRO A 68 21.36 -4.84 16.79
N LYS A 69 20.27 -5.28 16.14
CA LYS A 69 19.84 -4.77 14.83
C LYS A 69 19.61 -3.27 14.85
N LEU A 70 18.84 -2.77 15.83
CA LEU A 70 18.56 -1.34 15.95
C LEU A 70 19.80 -0.55 16.35
N ALA A 71 20.61 -1.06 17.28
CA ALA A 71 21.88 -0.44 17.66
C ALA A 71 22.82 -0.26 16.45
N GLY A 72 22.82 -1.21 15.52
CA GLY A 72 23.62 -1.13 14.30
C GLY A 72 23.09 -0.16 13.25
N LEU A 73 21.79 0.16 13.23
CA LEU A 73 21.12 0.95 12.18
C LEU A 73 20.80 2.39 12.59
N VAL A 74 20.64 2.65 13.89
CA VAL A 74 20.26 3.98 14.40
C VAL A 74 21.50 4.86 14.56
N ASP A 75 21.54 5.99 13.82
CA ASP A 75 22.63 6.96 13.92
C ASP A 75 22.33 8.10 14.90
N ARG A 76 21.06 8.48 15.02
CA ARG A 76 20.63 9.65 15.77
C ARG A 76 19.43 9.32 16.64
N VAL A 77 19.48 9.78 17.89
CA VAL A 77 18.32 9.81 18.78
C VAL A 77 18.16 11.22 19.34
N LYS A 78 16.96 11.80 19.23
CA LYS A 78 16.65 13.12 19.78
C LYS A 78 15.26 13.11 20.41
N SER A 79 15.15 13.59 21.65
CA SER A 79 13.85 13.78 22.32
C SER A 79 13.39 15.23 22.21
N TYR A 80 12.11 15.42 21.90
CA TYR A 80 11.43 16.71 21.87
C TYR A 80 10.51 16.94 23.07
N VAL A 81 10.46 15.95 23.96
CA VAL A 81 9.75 16.05 25.23
C VAL A 81 10.73 15.84 26.38
N PRO A 82 10.52 16.51 27.53
CA PRO A 82 11.30 16.24 28.73
C PRO A 82 11.18 14.77 29.14
N GLN A 83 12.29 14.14 29.53
CA GLN A 83 12.24 12.81 30.15
C GLN A 83 11.51 12.92 31.49
N SER A 84 10.48 12.12 31.69
CA SER A 84 9.87 11.98 33.01
C SER A 84 10.67 10.99 33.86
N GLY A 85 10.46 11.02 35.18
CA GLY A 85 11.04 10.02 36.09
C GLY A 85 10.44 8.62 35.91
N ALA A 86 9.35 8.49 35.15
CA ALA A 86 8.74 7.21 34.79
C ALA A 86 9.35 6.69 33.48
N LYS A 87 9.60 5.38 33.39
CA LYS A 87 10.13 4.75 32.17
C LYS A 87 9.05 4.76 31.09
N ALA A 88 9.11 5.70 30.14
CA ALA A 88 8.22 5.73 28.99
C ALA A 88 8.34 4.44 28.16
N SER A 89 7.23 3.89 27.68
CA SER A 89 7.25 2.69 26.84
C SER A 89 7.98 2.99 25.53
N MET A 90 8.86 2.07 25.14
CA MET A 90 9.62 2.10 23.89
C MET A 90 9.07 1.09 22.87
N GLN A 91 8.03 0.33 23.23
CA GLN A 91 7.58 -0.83 22.44
C GLN A 91 7.14 -0.41 21.04
N HIS A 92 6.35 0.67 20.94
CA HIS A 92 5.81 1.12 19.66
C HIS A 92 6.92 1.59 18.70
N GLY A 93 7.81 2.48 19.16
CA GLY A 93 8.93 2.98 18.36
C GLY A 93 9.91 1.87 17.98
N THR A 94 10.07 0.86 18.84
CA THR A 94 10.87 -0.34 18.55
C THR A 94 10.26 -1.14 17.40
N VAL A 95 8.96 -1.44 17.44
CA VAL A 95 8.28 -2.17 16.35
C VAL A 95 8.35 -1.39 15.05
N VAL A 96 8.05 -0.08 15.08
CA VAL A 96 8.11 0.78 13.89
C VAL A 96 9.50 0.74 13.24
N ALA A 97 10.57 0.90 14.05
CA ALA A 97 11.94 0.84 13.56
C ALA A 97 12.32 -0.54 13.00
N LEU A 98 11.93 -1.62 13.69
CA LEU A 98 12.20 -2.99 13.24
C LEU A 98 11.48 -3.33 11.92
N LEU A 99 10.25 -2.87 11.73
CA LEU A 99 9.51 -3.10 10.49
C LEU A 99 10.13 -2.36 9.30
N ILE A 100 10.60 -1.12 9.49
CA ILE A 100 11.37 -0.40 8.46
C ILE A 100 12.65 -1.18 8.13
N ALA A 101 13.38 -1.63 9.15
CA ALA A 101 14.61 -2.39 8.99
C ALA A 101 14.39 -3.78 8.36
N GLU A 102 13.20 -4.37 8.50
CA GLU A 102 12.87 -5.63 7.82
C GLU A 102 12.69 -5.43 6.31
N VAL A 103 12.10 -4.30 5.90
CA VAL A 103 11.89 -3.99 4.49
C VAL A 103 13.16 -3.44 3.84
N ALA A 104 13.89 -2.54 4.52
CA ALA A 104 15.09 -1.88 4.02
C ALA A 104 16.27 -2.09 5.00
N PRO A 105 16.89 -3.28 5.03
CA PRO A 105 17.87 -3.66 6.04
C PRO A 105 19.19 -2.88 5.99
N GLU A 106 19.47 -2.15 4.91
CA GLU A 106 20.68 -1.36 4.74
C GLU A 106 20.44 0.16 4.86
N CYS A 107 19.22 0.57 5.20
CA CYS A 107 18.94 1.98 5.48
C CYS A 107 19.48 2.41 6.85
N ARG A 108 19.64 3.72 7.06
CA ARG A 108 19.93 4.31 8.38
C ARG A 108 18.66 4.88 9.00
N LEU A 109 18.58 4.84 10.33
CA LEU A 109 17.44 5.35 11.08
C LEU A 109 17.83 6.52 11.98
N ASP A 110 16.97 7.53 12.01
CA ASP A 110 17.01 8.61 12.99
C ASP A 110 15.73 8.56 13.83
N ILE A 111 15.86 8.50 15.15
CA ILE A 111 14.73 8.37 16.08
C ILE A 111 14.44 9.72 16.74
N TYR A 112 13.24 10.22 16.53
CA TYR A 112 12.76 11.48 17.10
C TYR A 112 11.63 11.18 18.08
N SER A 113 11.92 11.26 19.38
CA SER A 113 10.94 10.97 20.41
C SER A 113 10.03 12.16 20.69
N VAL A 114 8.72 11.90 20.67
CA VAL A 114 7.64 12.90 20.86
C VAL A 114 6.62 12.50 21.93
N VAL A 115 6.92 11.44 22.70
CA VAL A 115 6.00 10.80 23.64
C VAL A 115 6.44 11.04 25.08
N ARG A 116 5.59 11.68 25.87
CA ARG A 116 5.81 11.94 27.30
C ARG A 116 4.72 11.27 28.12
N ASP A 117 5.11 10.40 29.05
CA ASP A 117 4.17 9.70 29.95
C ASP A 117 3.05 8.96 29.18
N GLY A 118 3.39 8.39 28.03
CA GLY A 118 2.44 7.68 27.15
C GLY A 118 1.56 8.59 26.27
N VAL A 119 1.72 9.92 26.35
CA VAL A 119 0.96 10.89 25.57
C VAL A 119 1.86 11.53 24.50
N VAL A 120 1.37 11.61 23.27
CA VAL A 120 2.06 12.31 22.18
C VAL A 120 1.84 13.81 22.32
N ASP A 121 2.91 14.62 22.28
CA ASP A 121 2.81 16.07 22.24
C ASP A 121 2.78 16.56 20.77
N PRO A 122 1.66 17.15 20.28
CA PRO A 122 1.54 17.60 18.89
C PRO A 122 2.59 18.65 18.48
N TYR A 123 3.05 19.49 19.41
CA TYR A 123 4.06 20.49 19.12
C TYR A 123 5.46 19.88 19.08
N ALA A 124 5.71 18.84 19.90
CA ALA A 124 6.91 18.02 19.77
C ALA A 124 6.94 17.32 18.41
N VAL A 125 5.80 16.78 17.93
CA VAL A 125 5.68 16.21 16.57
C VAL A 125 6.01 17.27 15.51
N ARG A 126 5.41 18.46 15.59
CA ARG A 126 5.71 19.57 14.67
C ARG A 126 7.20 19.88 14.61
N ASP A 127 7.86 20.00 15.76
CA ASP A 127 9.27 20.39 15.84
C ASP A 127 10.21 19.27 15.40
N ALA A 128 9.87 18.02 15.72
CA ALA A 128 10.58 16.84 15.23
C ALA A 128 10.50 16.71 13.70
N VAL A 129 9.32 16.90 13.12
CA VAL A 129 9.13 16.91 11.66
C VAL A 129 9.92 18.05 11.00
N ARG A 130 9.96 19.24 11.62
CA ARG A 130 10.74 20.38 11.10
C ARG A 130 12.25 20.12 11.12
N ASP A 131 12.77 19.44 12.15
CA ASP A 131 14.18 19.01 12.20
C ASP A 131 14.46 17.93 11.14
N ALA A 132 13.64 16.88 11.07
CA ALA A 132 13.77 15.85 10.02
C ALA A 132 13.68 16.44 8.60
N ALA A 133 12.85 17.46 8.40
CA ALA A 133 12.76 18.17 7.12
C ALA A 133 14.04 18.94 6.76
N GLY A 134 14.85 19.32 7.75
CA GLY A 134 16.15 19.97 7.58
C GLY A 134 17.35 19.02 7.63
N SER A 135 17.15 17.73 7.95
CA SER A 135 18.22 16.73 8.00
C SER A 135 18.49 16.10 6.62
N ASP A 136 19.41 15.15 6.58
CA ASP A 136 19.73 14.30 5.44
C ASP A 136 18.74 13.14 5.24
N ALA A 137 17.71 13.00 6.10
CA ALA A 137 16.68 11.97 5.93
C ALA A 137 15.97 12.08 4.58
N ASP A 138 15.77 10.98 3.86
CA ASP A 138 14.97 10.97 2.62
C ASP A 138 13.47 10.86 2.91
N ILE A 139 13.15 10.15 4.00
CA ILE A 139 11.82 9.67 4.34
C ILE A 139 11.51 10.07 5.79
N VAL A 140 10.27 10.47 6.04
CA VAL A 140 9.73 10.75 7.37
C VAL A 140 8.55 9.81 7.59
N ASN A 141 8.62 8.96 8.61
CA ASN A 141 7.52 8.07 9.01
C ASN A 141 6.85 8.58 10.29
N LEU A 142 5.52 8.70 10.25
CA LEU A 142 4.66 9.13 11.35
C LEU A 142 3.62 8.04 11.64
N SER A 143 3.95 7.10 12.52
CA SER A 143 3.02 6.07 13.01
C SER A 143 2.14 6.62 14.15
N LEU A 144 1.58 7.80 13.92
CA LEU A 144 0.81 8.58 14.87
C LEU A 144 -0.15 9.52 14.13
N GLY A 145 -1.16 10.01 14.83
CA GLY A 145 -2.08 10.98 14.24
C GLY A 145 -2.98 11.69 15.23
N THR A 146 -3.68 12.70 14.69
CA THR A 146 -4.79 13.38 15.38
C THR A 146 -6.08 13.08 14.63
N PRO A 147 -7.08 12.43 15.25
CA PRO A 147 -8.35 12.18 14.61
C PRO A 147 -9.16 13.46 14.46
N HIS A 148 -9.78 13.63 13.31
CA HIS A 148 -10.81 14.62 13.05
C HIS A 148 -12.05 13.91 12.53
N LYS A 149 -13.21 14.22 13.14
CA LYS A 149 -14.49 13.66 12.72
C LYS A 149 -14.68 13.88 11.22
N PHE A 150 -14.94 12.81 10.50
CA PHE A 150 -15.25 12.84 9.09
C PHE A 150 -16.73 12.52 8.90
N SER A 151 -17.38 13.22 7.99
CA SER A 151 -18.79 13.00 7.70
C SER A 151 -19.01 13.14 6.22
N PHE A 152 -19.75 12.19 5.64
CA PHE A 152 -20.19 12.27 4.24
C PHE A 152 -21.33 13.27 4.13
N THR A 153 -20.98 14.55 4.00
CA THR A 153 -21.96 15.59 3.66
C THR A 153 -22.33 15.50 2.18
N GLU A 154 -23.42 16.14 1.76
CA GLU A 154 -23.81 16.20 0.36
C GLU A 154 -22.70 16.79 -0.52
N GLU A 155 -21.95 17.77 -0.01
CA GLU A 155 -20.83 18.36 -0.73
C GLU A 155 -19.67 17.38 -0.92
N VAL A 156 -19.36 16.59 0.12
CA VAL A 156 -18.33 15.55 0.06
C VAL A 156 -18.74 14.46 -0.94
N ILE A 157 -19.99 14.01 -0.90
CA ILE A 157 -20.54 13.04 -1.85
C ILE A 157 -20.47 13.59 -3.28
N ARG A 158 -20.91 14.83 -3.49
CA ARG A 158 -20.83 15.50 -4.81
C ARG A 158 -19.38 15.57 -5.30
N MET A 159 -18.44 15.89 -4.42
CA MET A 159 -17.02 15.96 -4.80
C MET A 159 -16.44 14.59 -5.14
N PHE A 160 -16.76 13.55 -4.39
CA PHE A 160 -16.40 12.18 -4.76
C PHE A 160 -16.97 11.83 -6.13
N SER A 161 -18.23 12.14 -6.40
CA SER A 161 -18.86 11.93 -7.71
C SER A 161 -18.13 12.68 -8.84
N GLU A 162 -17.76 13.96 -8.64
CA GLU A 162 -17.02 14.73 -9.65
C GLU A 162 -15.60 14.20 -9.88
N ILE A 163 -14.93 13.69 -8.84
CA ILE A 163 -13.63 13.03 -8.96
C ILE A 163 -13.76 11.73 -9.74
N LEU A 164 -14.74 10.89 -9.39
CA LEU A 164 -15.04 9.63 -10.06
C LEU A 164 -15.39 9.85 -11.54
N LEU A 165 -16.09 10.94 -11.86
CA LEU A 165 -16.41 11.35 -13.23
C LEU A 165 -15.22 11.99 -13.99
N GLY A 166 -14.05 12.13 -13.34
CA GLY A 166 -12.86 12.75 -13.93
C GLY A 166 -12.97 14.27 -14.14
N ARG A 167 -13.99 14.91 -13.54
CA ARG A 167 -14.26 16.35 -13.67
C ARG A 167 -13.50 17.18 -12.64
N ALA A 168 -12.99 16.55 -11.59
CA ALA A 168 -12.18 17.17 -10.56
C ALA A 168 -10.94 16.32 -10.21
N ALA A 169 -9.84 17.00 -9.86
CA ALA A 169 -8.68 16.34 -9.28
C ALA A 169 -8.98 15.89 -7.84
N PHE A 170 -8.56 14.69 -7.48
CA PHE A 170 -8.67 14.19 -6.12
C PHE A 170 -7.80 15.01 -5.17
N SER A 171 -8.37 15.41 -4.03
CA SER A 171 -7.65 16.08 -2.95
C SER A 171 -8.25 15.65 -1.61
N LYS A 172 -7.45 14.97 -0.79
CA LYS A 172 -7.80 14.61 0.59
C LYS A 172 -8.06 15.86 1.41
N ARG A 173 -7.27 16.92 1.21
CA ARG A 173 -7.44 18.20 1.90
C ARG A 173 -8.78 18.87 1.56
N LYS A 174 -9.24 18.78 0.32
CA LYS A 174 -10.57 19.30 -0.05
C LYS A 174 -11.70 18.45 0.53
N LEU A 175 -11.53 17.13 0.58
CA LEU A 175 -12.54 16.20 1.15
C LEU A 175 -12.68 16.36 2.66
N SER A 176 -11.60 16.67 3.36
CA SER A 176 -11.63 16.98 4.79
C SER A 176 -10.86 18.27 5.08
N PRO A 177 -11.47 19.43 4.80
CA PRO A 177 -10.85 20.70 5.12
C PRO A 177 -10.80 20.87 6.63
N GLU A 178 -9.79 21.59 7.09
CA GLU A 178 -9.65 21.97 8.50
C GLU A 178 -9.84 23.46 8.69
N ASN A 179 -10.36 23.83 9.86
CA ASN A 179 -10.31 25.19 10.37
C ASN A 179 -10.36 25.15 11.91
N PRO A 180 -9.35 25.66 12.64
CA PRO A 180 -8.09 26.28 12.16
C PRO A 180 -7.08 25.24 11.63
N ASP A 181 -6.01 25.68 10.95
CA ASP A 181 -4.98 24.78 10.39
C ASP A 181 -4.25 23.94 11.47
N CYS A 182 -4.04 22.63 11.20
CA CYS A 182 -3.30 21.72 12.08
C CYS A 182 -1.78 21.86 11.94
N VAL A 183 -1.12 21.97 13.09
CA VAL A 183 0.35 22.06 13.19
C VAL A 183 1.10 20.84 12.65
N LEU A 184 0.52 19.63 12.76
CA LEU A 184 1.09 18.42 12.17
C LEU A 184 1.00 18.47 10.64
N CYS A 185 -0.15 18.87 10.11
CA CYS A 185 -0.38 18.98 8.67
C CYS A 185 0.54 20.00 8.01
N GLU A 186 0.69 21.17 8.64
CA GLU A 186 1.60 22.23 8.18
C GLU A 186 3.05 21.72 8.14
N ALA A 187 3.53 21.12 9.24
CA ALA A 187 4.89 20.61 9.32
C ALA A 187 5.16 19.49 8.31
N ALA A 188 4.24 18.54 8.18
CA ALA A 188 4.35 17.44 7.22
C ALA A 188 4.34 17.92 5.76
N SER A 189 3.48 18.88 5.43
CA SER A 189 3.44 19.49 4.09
C SER A 189 4.73 20.26 3.79
N ALA A 190 5.25 21.00 4.77
CA ALA A 190 6.53 21.70 4.64
C ALA A 190 7.71 20.73 4.45
N ALA A 191 7.70 19.57 5.12
CA ALA A 191 8.69 18.52 4.90
C ALA A 191 8.62 17.97 3.47
N ALA A 192 7.42 17.69 2.98
CA ALA A 192 7.22 17.23 1.60
C ALA A 192 7.68 18.26 0.55
N VAL A 193 7.42 19.56 0.77
CA VAL A 193 7.93 20.65 -0.09
C VAL A 193 9.47 20.68 -0.15
N LYS A 194 10.15 20.30 0.94
CA LYS A 194 11.61 20.11 0.97
C LYS A 194 12.09 18.80 0.33
N GLY A 195 11.21 18.08 -0.36
CA GLY A 195 11.52 16.85 -1.08
C GLY A 195 11.51 15.59 -0.22
N LYS A 196 11.08 15.66 1.05
CA LYS A 196 10.95 14.48 1.91
C LYS A 196 9.76 13.63 1.51
N LYS A 197 9.89 12.31 1.59
CA LYS A 197 8.75 11.38 1.44
C LYS A 197 8.09 11.22 2.80
N VAL A 198 6.89 11.76 2.96
CA VAL A 198 6.22 11.74 4.27
C VAL A 198 5.14 10.68 4.28
N PHE A 199 5.31 9.67 5.13
CA PHE A 199 4.33 8.60 5.36
C PHE A 199 3.66 8.80 6.72
N ALA A 200 2.35 8.56 6.78
CA ALA A 200 1.61 8.56 8.02
C ALA A 200 0.63 7.39 8.08
N ALA A 201 0.37 6.87 9.28
CA ALA A 201 -0.71 5.92 9.50
C ALA A 201 -2.06 6.52 9.09
N ALA A 202 -2.92 5.73 8.45
CA ALA A 202 -4.25 6.15 8.05
C ALA A 202 -5.12 6.48 9.29
N GLY A 203 -4.90 5.76 10.39
CA GLY A 203 -5.57 5.91 11.67
C GLY A 203 -6.69 4.89 11.90
N ASN A 204 -6.95 4.56 13.16
CA ASN A 204 -7.75 3.38 13.54
C ASN A 204 -9.20 3.71 13.91
N ASN A 205 -9.80 4.71 13.25
CA ASN A 205 -11.19 5.11 13.48
C ASN A 205 -11.90 5.40 12.15
N SER A 206 -12.88 4.56 11.82
CA SER A 206 -13.64 4.67 10.56
C SER A 206 -14.54 5.90 10.46
N GLY A 207 -14.88 6.53 11.59
CA GLY A 207 -15.63 7.79 11.65
C GLY A 207 -14.76 9.05 11.56
N SER A 208 -13.45 8.90 11.31
CA SER A 208 -12.49 10.00 11.32
C SER A 208 -11.56 9.96 10.11
N VAL A 209 -10.91 11.10 9.86
CA VAL A 209 -9.67 11.18 9.10
C VAL A 209 -8.58 11.70 10.02
N PHE A 210 -7.33 11.38 9.71
CA PHE A 210 -6.23 11.66 10.63
C PHE A 210 -5.27 12.71 10.06
N CYS A 211 -4.83 13.62 10.91
CA CYS A 211 -3.72 14.51 10.64
C CYS A 211 -2.41 13.83 11.05
N PRO A 212 -1.34 13.89 10.23
CA PRO A 212 -1.25 14.63 8.97
C PRO A 212 -1.67 13.83 7.72
N GLY A 213 -2.11 12.57 7.86
CA GLY A 213 -2.47 11.68 6.75
C GLY A 213 -3.50 12.24 5.76
N ARG A 214 -4.38 13.16 6.17
CA ARG A 214 -5.34 13.82 5.27
C ARG A 214 -4.72 14.87 4.33
N GLN A 215 -3.45 15.22 4.46
CA GLN A 215 -2.79 16.16 3.56
C GLN A 215 -2.42 15.49 2.24
N ASP A 216 -2.59 16.21 1.13
CA ASP A 216 -2.25 15.70 -0.21
C ASP A 216 -0.75 15.45 -0.38
N ALA A 217 0.09 16.10 0.41
CA ALA A 217 1.53 15.92 0.38
C ALA A 217 2.03 14.73 1.24
N VAL A 218 1.14 14.07 1.99
CA VAL A 218 1.46 12.95 2.87
C VAL A 218 0.87 11.67 2.28
N TYR A 219 1.64 10.58 2.29
CA TYR A 219 1.18 9.25 1.92
C TYR A 219 0.55 8.59 3.14
N ALA A 220 -0.78 8.55 3.19
CA ALA A 220 -1.52 7.86 4.24
C ALA A 220 -1.54 6.36 3.97
N VAL A 221 -1.20 5.56 4.97
CA VAL A 221 -1.01 4.11 4.79
C VAL A 221 -1.88 3.34 5.75
N GLY A 222 -2.61 2.36 5.22
CA GLY A 222 -3.48 1.49 6.01
C GLY A 222 -3.36 0.03 5.65
N PHE A 223 -4.14 -0.79 6.33
CA PHE A 223 -4.40 -2.16 5.96
C PHE A 223 -5.64 -2.27 5.07
N MET A 224 -5.79 -3.42 4.43
CA MET A 224 -7.00 -3.86 3.75
C MET A 224 -7.20 -5.35 4.01
N SER A 225 -8.45 -5.77 4.05
CA SER A 225 -8.78 -7.19 3.88
C SER A 225 -9.05 -7.46 2.40
N GLU A 226 -9.29 -8.71 2.04
CA GLU A 226 -9.50 -9.11 0.66
C GLU A 226 -10.63 -10.12 0.59
N SER A 227 -11.54 -9.91 -0.36
CA SER A 227 -12.51 -10.93 -0.77
C SER A 227 -12.08 -11.53 -2.09
N ARG A 228 -12.40 -12.82 -2.25
CA ARG A 228 -12.06 -13.62 -3.41
C ARG A 228 -13.33 -14.29 -3.91
N GLU A 229 -13.61 -14.07 -5.18
CA GLU A 229 -14.80 -14.60 -5.85
C GLU A 229 -14.39 -15.33 -7.12
N ASN A 230 -15.06 -16.45 -7.37
CA ASN A 230 -14.94 -17.16 -8.64
C ASN A 230 -15.92 -16.54 -9.63
N LEU A 231 -15.43 -16.21 -10.82
CA LEU A 231 -16.25 -15.71 -11.91
C LEU A 231 -16.25 -16.73 -13.05
N PRO A 232 -17.42 -17.12 -13.59
CA PRO A 232 -17.47 -17.93 -14.80
C PRO A 232 -16.85 -17.16 -15.96
N ALA A 233 -15.96 -17.80 -16.72
CA ALA A 233 -15.43 -17.26 -17.95
C ALA A 233 -16.41 -17.50 -19.11
N GLU A 234 -16.53 -16.53 -20.04
CA GLU A 234 -17.40 -16.67 -21.22
C GLU A 234 -17.03 -17.88 -22.11
N GLY A 235 -15.78 -18.36 -22.04
CA GLY A 235 -15.28 -19.56 -22.73
C GLY A 235 -15.40 -20.89 -21.98
N GLY A 236 -16.08 -20.92 -20.82
CA GLY A 236 -16.11 -22.06 -19.90
C GLY A 236 -14.96 -22.06 -18.89
N GLY A 237 -15.17 -22.60 -17.69
CA GLY A 237 -14.23 -22.62 -16.56
C GLY A 237 -14.24 -21.37 -15.66
N GLU A 238 -13.47 -21.38 -14.58
CA GLU A 238 -13.47 -20.33 -13.54
C GLU A 238 -12.27 -19.37 -13.68
N THR A 239 -12.53 -18.07 -13.50
CA THR A 239 -11.52 -17.01 -13.26
C THR A 239 -11.59 -16.55 -11.82
N GLU A 240 -10.51 -15.96 -11.31
CA GLU A 240 -10.50 -15.45 -9.94
C GLU A 240 -10.48 -13.93 -9.92
N ARG A 241 -11.43 -13.38 -9.17
CA ARG A 241 -11.43 -11.97 -8.81
C ARG A 241 -11.06 -11.83 -7.34
N ALA A 242 -9.91 -11.20 -7.09
CA ALA A 242 -9.58 -10.65 -5.79
C ALA A 242 -9.92 -9.16 -5.76
N PHE A 243 -10.61 -8.69 -4.73
CA PHE A 243 -10.85 -7.26 -4.55
C PHE A 243 -10.65 -6.84 -3.10
N SER A 244 -10.17 -5.61 -2.96
CA SER A 244 -9.87 -5.01 -1.67
C SER A 244 -11.16 -4.72 -0.90
N LEU A 245 -11.19 -5.15 0.34
CA LEU A 245 -12.20 -4.80 1.32
C LEU A 245 -11.60 -3.89 2.41
N ALA A 246 -12.47 -3.23 3.15
CA ALA A 246 -12.05 -2.56 4.38
C ALA A 246 -11.38 -3.57 5.33
N PRO A 247 -10.31 -3.20 6.05
CA PRO A 247 -9.70 -4.08 7.03
C PRO A 247 -10.71 -4.48 8.12
N HIS A 248 -10.44 -5.58 8.81
CA HIS A 248 -11.33 -6.05 9.88
C HIS A 248 -11.33 -5.08 11.07
N ALA A 249 -10.16 -4.49 11.37
CA ALA A 249 -10.05 -3.45 12.38
C ALA A 249 -10.59 -2.10 11.87
N PRO A 250 -11.19 -1.26 12.73
CA PRO A 250 -11.59 0.09 12.34
C PRO A 250 -10.42 0.88 11.76
N GLN A 251 -10.63 1.50 10.60
CA GLN A 251 -9.62 2.30 9.90
C GLN A 251 -10.25 3.49 9.21
N ALA A 252 -9.54 4.61 9.18
CA ALA A 252 -9.92 5.79 8.42
C ALA A 252 -9.94 5.51 6.91
N MET A 253 -10.87 6.15 6.21
CA MET A 253 -11.10 5.90 4.79
C MET A 253 -9.98 6.40 3.86
N LEU A 254 -9.33 7.51 4.23
CA LEU A 254 -8.38 8.21 3.34
C LEU A 254 -6.96 7.62 3.42
N ALA A 255 -6.81 6.37 2.96
CA ALA A 255 -5.52 5.72 2.76
C ALA A 255 -5.13 5.72 1.27
N ASP A 256 -3.88 6.09 0.98
CA ASP A 256 -3.27 6.11 -0.35
C ASP A 256 -2.69 4.76 -0.74
N PHE A 257 -1.98 4.15 0.21
CA PHE A 257 -1.41 2.82 0.07
C PHE A 257 -2.04 1.88 1.09
N ARG A 258 -2.33 0.65 0.65
CA ARG A 258 -2.92 -0.37 1.49
C ARG A 258 -2.16 -1.67 1.32
N ILE A 259 -1.89 -2.32 2.44
CA ILE A 259 -1.28 -3.66 2.49
C ILE A 259 -2.31 -4.64 3.03
N ARG A 260 -2.31 -5.88 2.53
CA ARG A 260 -3.16 -6.93 3.11
C ARG A 260 -2.80 -7.13 4.58
N GLU A 261 -3.81 -7.31 5.44
CA GLU A 261 -3.59 -7.55 6.86
C GLU A 261 -2.60 -8.71 7.07
N ILE A 262 -1.55 -8.45 7.86
CA ILE A 262 -0.53 -9.44 8.20
C ILE A 262 -0.96 -10.10 9.52
N PRO A 263 -1.15 -11.43 9.56
CA PRO A 263 -1.50 -12.13 10.79
C PRO A 263 -0.53 -11.79 11.92
N GLY A 264 -1.06 -11.31 13.05
CA GLY A 264 -0.26 -10.90 14.21
C GLY A 264 0.15 -9.43 14.23
N MET A 265 -0.07 -8.64 13.16
CA MET A 265 0.06 -7.18 13.18
C MET A 265 -1.31 -6.53 13.37
N LEU A 266 -1.49 -5.77 14.46
CA LEU A 266 -2.73 -5.08 14.77
C LEU A 266 -2.56 -3.56 14.74
N GLY A 267 -3.31 -2.87 13.87
CA GLY A 267 -3.37 -1.40 13.82
C GLY A 267 -2.51 -0.75 12.73
N THR A 268 -3.06 0.25 12.06
CA THR A 268 -2.46 0.92 10.89
C THR A 268 -1.07 1.53 11.09
N SER A 269 -0.67 1.76 12.34
CA SER A 269 0.69 2.15 12.71
C SER A 269 1.78 1.25 12.17
N PHE A 270 1.46 -0.03 11.94
CA PHE A 270 2.42 -1.00 11.42
C PHE A 270 2.38 -1.11 9.90
N ALA A 271 1.39 -0.53 9.22
CA ALA A 271 1.36 -0.44 7.77
C ALA A 271 2.27 0.68 7.24
N SER A 272 2.24 1.87 7.87
CA SER A 272 3.09 3.02 7.52
C SER A 272 4.59 2.70 7.43
N PRO A 273 5.23 2.07 8.44
CA PRO A 273 6.66 1.76 8.40
C PRO A 273 7.02 0.80 7.27
N LEU A 274 6.13 -0.10 6.87
CA LEU A 274 6.37 -1.04 5.77
C LEU A 274 6.50 -0.29 4.43
N PHE A 275 5.64 0.70 4.18
CA PHE A 275 5.73 1.52 2.98
C PHE A 275 6.82 2.59 3.06
N ALA A 276 7.15 3.11 4.25
CA ALA A 276 8.34 3.94 4.44
C ALA A 276 9.61 3.14 4.12
N GLY A 277 9.71 1.89 4.58
CA GLY A 277 10.78 0.97 4.19
C GLY A 277 10.77 0.66 2.69
N ALA A 278 9.62 0.43 2.08
CA ALA A 278 9.52 0.19 0.64
C ALA A 278 9.98 1.41 -0.18
N ALA A 279 9.70 2.62 0.28
CA ALA A 279 10.25 3.85 -0.29
C ALA A 279 11.77 3.95 -0.14
N ALA A 280 12.31 3.46 0.98
CA ALA A 280 13.74 3.39 1.23
C ALA A 280 14.44 2.38 0.31
N LEU A 281 13.72 1.51 -0.42
CA LEU A 281 14.33 0.64 -1.44
C LEU A 281 14.83 1.37 -2.69
N GLY A 282 14.64 2.69 -2.79
CA GLY A 282 15.27 3.50 -3.83
C GLY A 282 14.32 4.39 -4.63
N LEU A 283 13.05 4.46 -4.25
CA LEU A 283 12.05 5.21 -5.00
C LEU A 283 12.32 6.73 -5.01
N SER A 284 12.05 7.37 -6.14
CA SER A 284 11.95 8.82 -6.26
C SER A 284 10.58 9.34 -5.80
N ASN A 285 10.46 10.65 -5.61
CA ASN A 285 9.17 11.28 -5.32
C ASN A 285 8.20 11.18 -6.51
N GLY A 286 8.72 11.24 -7.73
CA GLY A 286 7.92 11.10 -8.95
C GLY A 286 7.31 9.71 -9.08
N GLU A 287 8.09 8.66 -8.82
CA GLU A 287 7.60 7.28 -8.84
C GLU A 287 6.52 7.02 -7.79
N LEU A 288 6.73 7.48 -6.55
CA LEU A 288 5.70 7.33 -5.50
C LEU A 288 4.40 8.05 -5.85
N GLU A 289 4.50 9.24 -6.45
CA GLU A 289 3.30 9.97 -6.90
C GLU A 289 2.58 9.26 -8.05
N ALA A 290 3.35 8.72 -8.99
CA ALA A 290 2.87 7.90 -10.09
C ALA A 290 2.13 6.67 -9.55
N TYR A 291 2.73 5.91 -8.63
CA TYR A 291 2.09 4.76 -7.98
C TYR A 291 0.82 5.15 -7.22
N ARG A 292 0.82 6.26 -6.48
CA ARG A 292 -0.39 6.74 -5.79
C ARG A 292 -1.51 7.08 -6.78
N THR A 293 -1.17 7.78 -7.85
CA THR A 293 -2.14 8.19 -8.89
C THR A 293 -2.72 6.97 -9.60
N SER A 294 -1.84 6.05 -10.03
CA SER A 294 -2.22 4.80 -10.69
C SER A 294 -3.03 3.90 -9.77
N GLY A 295 -2.62 3.76 -8.51
CA GLY A 295 -3.29 2.92 -7.54
C GLY A 295 -4.71 3.37 -7.23
N ARG A 296 -4.95 4.68 -7.08
CA ARG A 296 -6.31 5.23 -6.92
C ARG A 296 -7.18 4.95 -8.14
N ALA A 297 -6.69 5.24 -9.35
CA ALA A 297 -7.44 4.95 -10.57
C ALA A 297 -7.75 3.45 -10.73
N GLY A 298 -6.80 2.57 -10.40
CA GLY A 298 -6.99 1.12 -10.44
C GLY A 298 -8.00 0.62 -9.39
N ALA A 299 -8.00 1.21 -8.20
CA ALA A 299 -8.98 0.88 -7.15
C ALA A 299 -10.40 1.32 -7.57
N ASP A 300 -10.55 2.53 -8.10
CA ASP A 300 -11.84 3.02 -8.61
C ASP A 300 -12.33 2.15 -9.78
N ALA A 301 -11.44 1.78 -10.72
CA ALA A 301 -11.76 0.88 -11.83
C ALA A 301 -12.28 -0.48 -11.33
N SER A 302 -11.60 -1.04 -10.32
CA SER A 302 -11.97 -2.33 -9.71
C SER A 302 -13.34 -2.25 -9.03
N PHE A 303 -13.69 -1.12 -8.41
CA PHE A 303 -15.02 -0.88 -7.83
C PHE A 303 -16.12 -0.87 -8.91
N TYR A 304 -15.89 -0.18 -10.03
CA TYR A 304 -16.84 -0.20 -11.15
C TYR A 304 -17.00 -1.59 -11.76
N GLN A 305 -15.89 -2.33 -11.93
CA GLN A 305 -15.94 -3.72 -12.40
C GLN A 305 -16.72 -4.63 -11.43
N ALA A 306 -16.53 -4.47 -10.13
CA ALA A 306 -17.28 -5.23 -9.12
C ALA A 306 -18.79 -4.91 -9.18
N THR A 307 -19.13 -3.62 -9.31
CA THR A 307 -20.51 -3.15 -9.44
C THR A 307 -21.20 -3.75 -10.66
N LEU A 308 -20.54 -3.74 -11.81
CA LEU A 308 -21.03 -4.34 -13.05
C LEU A 308 -21.39 -5.82 -12.87
N ALA A 309 -20.55 -6.58 -12.17
CA ALA A 309 -20.81 -8.00 -11.93
C ALA A 309 -21.99 -8.22 -10.98
N ALA A 310 -22.21 -7.32 -10.01
CA ALA A 310 -23.28 -7.45 -9.03
C ALA A 310 -24.66 -7.01 -9.56
N THR A 311 -24.72 -5.93 -10.37
CA THR A 311 -25.99 -5.32 -10.77
C THR A 311 -26.49 -5.73 -12.15
N ALA A 312 -25.66 -6.43 -12.94
CA ALA A 312 -25.87 -6.53 -14.38
C ALA A 312 -25.22 -7.77 -15.07
N PRO A 313 -25.42 -9.02 -14.61
CA PRO A 313 -24.84 -10.18 -15.30
C PRO A 313 -25.27 -10.29 -16.77
N GLU A 314 -26.53 -9.93 -17.07
CA GLU A 314 -27.13 -10.06 -18.41
C GLU A 314 -27.27 -8.74 -19.20
N ARG A 315 -27.03 -7.59 -18.55
CA ARG A 315 -27.14 -6.26 -19.17
C ARG A 315 -26.02 -5.35 -18.70
N GLN A 316 -24.86 -5.52 -19.29
CA GLN A 316 -23.68 -4.72 -18.96
C GLN A 316 -23.95 -3.24 -19.25
N ASP A 317 -24.07 -2.42 -18.21
CA ASP A 317 -24.32 -0.98 -18.33
C ASP A 317 -23.16 -0.32 -19.12
N PRO A 318 -23.42 0.22 -20.34
CA PRO A 318 -22.37 0.80 -21.17
C PRO A 318 -21.62 1.95 -20.52
N VAL A 319 -22.28 2.71 -19.63
CA VAL A 319 -21.67 3.85 -18.93
C VAL A 319 -20.67 3.35 -17.90
N LEU A 320 -21.06 2.38 -17.06
CA LEU A 320 -20.16 1.81 -16.05
C LEU A 320 -18.98 1.07 -16.70
N LEU A 321 -19.21 0.41 -17.85
CA LEU A 321 -18.16 -0.22 -18.65
C LEU A 321 -17.15 0.80 -19.17
N GLN A 322 -17.64 1.86 -19.81
CA GLN A 322 -16.77 2.92 -20.32
C GLN A 322 -15.94 3.52 -19.18
N ARG A 323 -16.53 3.73 -18.01
CA ARG A 323 -15.82 4.25 -16.84
C ARG A 323 -14.75 3.31 -16.31
N ALA A 324 -15.04 2.01 -16.20
CA ALA A 324 -14.03 1.03 -15.79
C ALA A 324 -12.84 1.01 -16.76
N ASP A 325 -13.10 1.03 -18.08
CA ASP A 325 -12.04 1.05 -19.10
C ASP A 325 -11.18 2.34 -19.02
N GLU A 326 -11.83 3.52 -18.94
CA GLU A 326 -11.13 4.81 -18.79
C GLU A 326 -10.21 4.83 -17.56
N LEU A 327 -10.69 4.30 -16.43
CA LEU A 327 -9.93 4.26 -15.18
C LEU A 327 -8.77 3.26 -15.22
N PHE A 328 -8.95 2.07 -15.80
CA PHE A 328 -7.83 1.14 -16.00
C PHE A 328 -6.77 1.70 -16.96
N GLN A 329 -7.19 2.32 -18.06
CA GLN A 329 -6.26 2.99 -18.98
C GLN A 329 -5.49 4.11 -18.27
N ARG A 330 -6.17 4.92 -17.46
CA ARG A 330 -5.54 5.96 -16.63
C ARG A 330 -4.55 5.35 -15.64
N ALA A 331 -4.92 4.27 -14.97
CA ALA A 331 -4.06 3.59 -14.01
C ALA A 331 -2.76 3.11 -14.67
N ILE A 332 -2.86 2.42 -15.82
CA ILE A 332 -1.71 1.90 -16.56
C ILE A 332 -0.86 3.03 -17.14
N ARG A 333 -1.49 4.07 -17.71
CA ARG A 333 -0.79 5.22 -18.30
C ARG A 333 0.13 5.94 -17.30
N HIS A 334 -0.34 6.10 -16.06
CA HIS A 334 0.42 6.84 -15.05
C HIS A 334 1.46 6.02 -14.30
N LEU A 335 1.59 4.71 -14.57
CA LEU A 335 2.64 3.92 -13.94
C LEU A 335 4.02 4.41 -14.37
N PRO A 336 5.01 4.49 -13.45
CA PRO A 336 6.29 5.14 -13.74
C PRO A 336 7.20 4.31 -14.66
N HIS A 337 7.00 3.00 -14.74
CA HIS A 337 7.81 2.07 -15.52
C HIS A 337 6.96 1.36 -16.56
N VAL A 338 7.44 1.30 -17.80
CA VAL A 338 6.74 0.66 -18.92
C VAL A 338 7.23 -0.78 -19.07
N HIS A 339 6.32 -1.73 -18.92
CA HIS A 339 6.64 -3.17 -18.96
C HIS A 339 5.98 -3.94 -20.10
N ASN A 340 5.11 -3.29 -20.87
CA ASN A 340 4.45 -3.94 -22.01
C ASN A 340 4.06 -2.94 -23.10
N VAL A 341 3.72 -3.49 -24.27
CA VAL A 341 3.35 -2.72 -25.46
C VAL A 341 2.07 -1.90 -25.29
N LEU A 342 1.11 -2.37 -24.48
CA LEU A 342 -0.14 -1.63 -24.24
C LEU A 342 0.15 -0.36 -23.45
N GLN A 343 0.95 -0.46 -22.39
CA GLN A 343 1.40 0.69 -21.63
C GLN A 343 2.30 1.62 -22.46
N ALA A 344 3.21 1.07 -23.25
CA ALA A 344 4.07 1.86 -24.12
C ALA A 344 3.27 2.74 -25.10
N ALA A 345 2.15 2.20 -25.63
CA ALA A 345 1.24 2.96 -26.49
C ALA A 345 0.53 4.12 -25.75
N MET A 346 0.30 3.99 -24.45
CA MET A 346 -0.37 5.00 -23.62
C MET A 346 0.60 6.06 -23.08
N SER A 347 1.88 5.72 -22.93
CA SER A 347 2.90 6.55 -22.28
C SER A 347 4.13 6.74 -23.18
N PRO A 348 3.98 7.38 -24.34
CA PRO A 348 5.07 7.53 -25.31
C PRO A 348 6.25 8.27 -24.68
N GLY A 349 7.46 7.77 -24.89
CA GLY A 349 8.70 8.37 -24.39
C GLY A 349 9.23 7.83 -23.07
N HIS A 350 8.50 6.94 -22.38
CA HIS A 350 9.06 6.21 -21.24
C HIS A 350 9.80 4.95 -21.74
N PRO A 351 11.05 4.70 -21.30
CA PRO A 351 11.81 3.53 -21.75
C PRO A 351 11.16 2.24 -21.27
N TYR A 352 11.28 1.20 -22.08
CA TYR A 352 10.88 -0.15 -21.69
C TYR A 352 11.82 -0.67 -20.60
N MET A 353 11.23 -1.24 -19.56
CA MET A 353 11.93 -1.86 -18.44
C MET A 353 11.52 -3.33 -18.35
N ASP A 354 12.50 -4.22 -18.17
CA ASP A 354 12.23 -5.62 -17.88
C ASP A 354 11.40 -5.73 -16.58
N PRO A 355 10.16 -6.26 -16.63
CA PRO A 355 9.34 -6.39 -15.43
C PRO A 355 9.95 -7.31 -14.36
N THR A 356 10.81 -8.27 -14.74
CA THR A 356 11.49 -9.14 -13.77
C THR A 356 12.54 -8.41 -12.94
N GLU A 357 13.02 -7.25 -13.42
CA GLU A 357 14.02 -6.41 -12.75
C GLU A 357 13.37 -5.20 -12.04
N CYS A 358 12.03 -5.16 -11.91
CA CYS A 358 11.28 -4.03 -11.35
C CYS A 358 10.53 -4.39 -10.05
N PRO A 359 11.23 -4.41 -8.90
CA PRO A 359 10.58 -4.78 -7.64
C PRO A 359 9.53 -3.77 -7.19
N SER A 360 9.69 -2.49 -7.54
CA SER A 360 8.74 -1.44 -7.18
C SER A 360 7.36 -1.66 -7.79
N CYS A 361 7.27 -2.12 -9.05
CA CYS A 361 5.97 -2.47 -9.63
C CYS A 361 5.38 -3.73 -8.98
N GLY A 362 6.21 -4.66 -8.50
CA GLY A 362 5.76 -5.80 -7.70
C GLY A 362 5.14 -5.41 -6.34
N ILE A 363 5.64 -4.35 -5.71
CA ILE A 363 5.11 -3.82 -4.43
C ILE A 363 3.88 -2.94 -4.65
N PHE A 364 3.91 -2.05 -5.64
CA PHE A 364 2.95 -0.94 -5.76
C PHE A 364 1.92 -1.09 -6.89
N ALA A 365 2.17 -1.93 -7.89
CA ALA A 365 1.41 -1.92 -9.15
C ALA A 365 0.88 -3.28 -9.62
N GLU A 366 1.29 -4.40 -9.01
CA GLU A 366 0.85 -5.75 -9.38
C GLU A 366 -0.67 -5.84 -9.55
N PHE A 367 -1.42 -5.36 -8.55
CA PHE A 367 -2.88 -5.47 -8.54
C PHE A 367 -3.52 -4.72 -9.72
N ILE A 368 -2.88 -3.65 -10.21
CA ILE A 368 -3.38 -2.87 -11.35
C ILE A 368 -3.31 -3.71 -12.62
N TYR A 369 -2.18 -4.39 -12.87
CA TYR A 369 -2.03 -5.28 -14.02
C TYR A 369 -2.94 -6.50 -13.91
N THR A 370 -3.03 -7.12 -12.73
CA THR A 370 -3.89 -8.29 -12.48
C THR A 370 -5.36 -7.94 -12.73
N ASN A 371 -5.86 -6.83 -12.16
CA ASN A 371 -7.26 -6.45 -12.29
C ASN A 371 -7.61 -5.91 -13.68
N ALA A 372 -6.72 -5.14 -14.31
CA ALA A 372 -6.93 -4.69 -15.69
C ALA A 372 -6.92 -5.88 -16.67
N GLY A 373 -6.06 -6.88 -16.43
CA GLY A 373 -6.03 -8.12 -17.19
C GLY A 373 -7.32 -8.92 -17.05
N LEU A 374 -7.78 -9.12 -15.82
CA LEU A 374 -9.07 -9.76 -15.53
C LEU A 374 -10.23 -9.00 -16.18
N TYR A 375 -10.23 -7.66 -16.10
CA TYR A 375 -11.21 -6.83 -16.76
C TYR A 375 -11.24 -7.12 -18.26
N LYS A 376 -10.09 -7.13 -18.94
CA LYS A 376 -10.01 -7.46 -20.37
C LYS A 376 -10.52 -8.88 -20.69
N LEU A 377 -10.30 -9.87 -19.82
CA LEU A 377 -10.90 -11.21 -19.97
C LEU A 377 -12.42 -11.16 -19.91
N CYS A 378 -12.99 -10.51 -18.89
CA CYS A 378 -14.44 -10.33 -18.76
C CYS A 378 -15.05 -9.49 -19.90
N ARG A 379 -14.24 -8.85 -20.75
CA ARG A 379 -14.66 -8.13 -21.95
C ARG A 379 -14.47 -8.92 -23.25
N GLY A 380 -14.06 -10.19 -23.18
CA GLY A 380 -13.77 -11.00 -24.36
C GLY A 380 -12.51 -10.57 -25.12
N ASN A 381 -11.56 -9.89 -24.45
CA ASN A 381 -10.31 -9.41 -25.05
C ASN A 381 -9.08 -10.18 -24.52
N PRO A 382 -8.98 -11.51 -24.74
CA PRO A 382 -7.95 -12.34 -24.11
C PRO A 382 -6.52 -12.03 -24.59
N LYS A 383 -6.35 -11.43 -25.77
CA LYS A 383 -5.03 -10.98 -26.26
C LYS A 383 -4.44 -9.85 -25.41
N GLU A 384 -5.24 -8.83 -25.10
CA GLU A 384 -4.81 -7.73 -24.25
C GLU A 384 -4.64 -8.19 -22.79
N ALA A 385 -5.58 -9.03 -22.32
CA ALA A 385 -5.48 -9.64 -21.00
C ALA A 385 -4.17 -10.38 -20.81
N ARG A 386 -3.79 -11.23 -21.77
CA ARG A 386 -2.53 -11.99 -21.72
C ARG A 386 -1.34 -11.06 -21.54
N ILE A 387 -1.26 -9.94 -22.27
CA ILE A 387 -0.14 -8.99 -22.17
C ILE A 387 -0.05 -8.38 -20.76
N LEU A 388 -1.19 -7.97 -20.19
CA LEU A 388 -1.26 -7.39 -18.85
C LEU A 388 -0.93 -8.43 -17.77
N LEU A 389 -1.43 -9.65 -17.92
CA LEU A 389 -1.24 -10.74 -16.94
C LEU A 389 0.16 -11.35 -17.01
N GLU A 390 0.79 -11.39 -18.19
CA GLU A 390 2.22 -11.71 -18.33
C GLU A 390 3.06 -10.66 -17.59
N THR A 391 2.70 -9.38 -17.69
CA THR A 391 3.35 -8.31 -16.93
C THR A 391 3.16 -8.51 -15.42
N ALA A 392 1.93 -8.77 -14.98
CA ALA A 392 1.62 -9.02 -13.57
C ALA A 392 2.44 -10.20 -13.00
N ARG A 393 2.52 -11.31 -13.76
CA ARG A 393 3.31 -12.48 -13.41
C ARG A 393 4.81 -12.22 -13.36
N ALA A 394 5.31 -11.35 -14.23
CA ALA A 394 6.72 -11.02 -14.27
C ALA A 394 7.14 -10.13 -13.09
N VAL A 395 6.34 -9.10 -12.74
CA VAL A 395 6.63 -8.24 -11.57
C VAL A 395 6.29 -8.92 -10.24
N ALA A 396 5.39 -9.91 -10.24
CA ALA A 396 4.95 -10.64 -9.06
C ALA A 396 4.76 -12.15 -9.33
N PRO A 397 5.85 -12.91 -9.47
CA PRO A 397 5.80 -14.36 -9.71
C PRO A 397 5.18 -15.18 -8.56
N TRP A 398 4.92 -14.57 -7.41
CA TRP A 398 4.19 -15.17 -6.28
C TRP A 398 2.68 -14.92 -6.31
N SER A 399 2.15 -14.16 -7.28
CA SER A 399 0.71 -13.89 -7.40
C SER A 399 -0.01 -15.08 -8.04
N ALA A 400 -0.77 -15.84 -7.24
CA ALA A 400 -1.61 -16.92 -7.72
C ALA A 400 -2.75 -16.40 -8.63
N ASP A 401 -3.28 -15.22 -8.32
CA ASP A 401 -4.39 -14.57 -9.05
C ASP A 401 -3.94 -14.21 -10.46
N ALA A 402 -2.74 -13.62 -10.58
CA ALA A 402 -2.13 -13.36 -11.87
C ALA A 402 -1.88 -14.65 -12.66
N ALA A 403 -1.55 -15.77 -11.98
CA ALA A 403 -1.29 -17.05 -12.64
C ALA A 403 -2.58 -17.68 -13.16
N ALA A 404 -3.62 -17.75 -12.34
CA ALA A 404 -4.93 -18.28 -12.71
C ALA A 404 -5.59 -17.44 -13.82
N ASN A 405 -5.53 -16.10 -13.71
CA ASN A 405 -6.08 -15.24 -14.74
C ASN A 405 -5.27 -15.33 -16.04
N LEU A 406 -3.94 -15.45 -15.97
CA LEU A 406 -3.12 -15.70 -17.17
C LEU A 406 -3.46 -17.06 -17.80
N ALA A 407 -3.72 -18.09 -16.99
CA ALA A 407 -4.14 -19.40 -17.46
C ALA A 407 -5.48 -19.31 -18.23
N ALA A 408 -6.46 -18.59 -17.68
CA ALA A 408 -7.73 -18.33 -18.35
C ALA A 408 -7.53 -17.60 -19.69
N ALA A 409 -6.64 -16.59 -19.73
CA ALA A 409 -6.29 -15.90 -20.97
C ALA A 409 -5.71 -16.86 -22.03
N TRP A 410 -4.82 -17.77 -21.64
CA TRP A 410 -4.25 -18.77 -22.54
C TRP A 410 -5.28 -19.79 -23.02
N ARG A 411 -6.18 -20.26 -22.13
CA ARG A 411 -7.29 -21.13 -22.51
C ARG A 411 -8.15 -20.48 -23.59
N ASP A 412 -8.57 -19.23 -23.39
CA ASP A 412 -9.44 -18.51 -24.32
C ASP A 412 -8.72 -18.21 -25.67
N LEU A 413 -7.40 -18.28 -25.70
CA LEU A 413 -6.57 -18.21 -26.91
C LEU A 413 -6.25 -19.58 -27.53
N GLY A 414 -6.73 -20.68 -26.94
CA GLY A 414 -6.45 -22.06 -27.39
C GLY A 414 -5.11 -22.64 -26.94
N GLY A 415 -4.34 -21.93 -26.11
CA GLY A 415 -3.07 -22.38 -25.54
C GLY A 415 -3.26 -23.29 -24.33
N ILE A 416 -3.88 -24.45 -24.52
CA ILE A 416 -4.34 -25.34 -23.45
C ILE A 416 -3.19 -25.84 -22.56
N ASP A 417 -2.06 -26.25 -23.15
CA ASP A 417 -0.93 -26.75 -22.37
C ASP A 417 -0.35 -25.66 -21.44
N ARG A 418 -0.23 -24.44 -21.95
CA ARG A 418 0.23 -23.31 -21.15
C ARG A 418 -0.76 -22.93 -20.05
N ALA A 419 -2.06 -23.03 -20.33
CA ALA A 419 -3.10 -22.82 -19.32
C ALA A 419 -2.99 -23.85 -18.17
N LYS A 420 -2.75 -25.14 -18.49
CA LYS A 420 -2.54 -26.19 -17.47
C LYS A 420 -1.35 -25.87 -16.56
N GLU A 421 -0.19 -25.57 -17.13
CA GLU A 421 1.01 -25.22 -16.37
C GLU A 421 0.78 -24.03 -15.41
N LEU A 422 0.03 -23.03 -15.88
CA LEU A 422 -0.26 -21.83 -15.10
C LEU A 422 -1.29 -22.06 -14.00
N PHE A 423 -2.32 -22.88 -14.21
CA PHE A 423 -3.21 -23.28 -13.13
C PHE A 423 -2.51 -24.19 -12.11
N GLU A 424 -1.61 -25.07 -12.55
CA GLU A 424 -0.75 -25.85 -11.63
C GLU A 424 0.14 -24.93 -10.79
N THR A 425 0.69 -23.87 -11.41
CA THR A 425 1.43 -22.83 -10.71
C THR A 425 0.54 -22.09 -9.70
N ALA A 426 -0.69 -21.71 -10.10
CA ALA A 426 -1.64 -21.04 -9.21
C ALA A 426 -2.00 -21.91 -8.00
N LEU A 427 -2.22 -23.21 -8.21
CA LEU A 427 -2.49 -24.18 -7.16
C LEU A 427 -1.28 -24.43 -6.25
N SER A 428 -0.06 -24.40 -6.80
CA SER A 428 1.16 -24.46 -5.97
C SER A 428 1.33 -23.22 -5.11
N LEU A 429 0.97 -22.04 -5.62
CA LEU A 429 1.05 -20.77 -4.89
C LEU A 429 -0.09 -20.61 -3.87
N ARG A 430 -1.25 -21.22 -4.14
CA ARG A 430 -2.40 -21.29 -3.24
C ARG A 430 -3.00 -22.69 -3.22
N PRO A 431 -2.45 -23.60 -2.39
CA PRO A 431 -2.97 -24.95 -2.26
C PRO A 431 -4.43 -24.96 -1.78
N GLY A 432 -5.22 -25.88 -2.33
CA GLY A 432 -6.59 -26.14 -1.86
C GLY A 432 -7.65 -25.15 -2.34
N PHE A 433 -7.36 -24.27 -3.29
CA PHE A 433 -8.36 -23.38 -3.88
C PHE A 433 -9.20 -24.13 -4.93
N PRO A 434 -10.49 -24.41 -4.70
CA PRO A 434 -11.27 -25.34 -5.54
C PRO A 434 -11.37 -24.94 -7.01
N ALA A 435 -11.45 -23.63 -7.28
CA ALA A 435 -11.55 -23.08 -8.63
C ALA A 435 -10.42 -23.53 -9.55
N TYR A 436 -9.19 -23.55 -9.03
CA TYR A 436 -8.01 -23.93 -9.81
C TYR A 436 -8.00 -25.42 -10.13
N THR A 437 -8.41 -26.25 -9.16
CA THR A 437 -8.53 -27.70 -9.34
C THR A 437 -9.59 -28.02 -10.40
N MET A 438 -10.76 -27.38 -10.31
CA MET A 438 -11.84 -27.55 -11.29
C MET A 438 -11.40 -27.13 -12.69
N ALA A 439 -10.76 -25.96 -12.83
CA ALA A 439 -10.25 -25.50 -14.12
C ALA A 439 -9.20 -26.46 -14.73
N LEU A 440 -8.31 -27.03 -13.90
CA LEU A 440 -7.35 -28.05 -14.36
C LEU A 440 -8.02 -29.34 -14.83
N GLU A 441 -9.03 -29.81 -14.10
CA GLU A 441 -9.78 -31.01 -14.47
C GLU A 441 -10.53 -30.82 -15.79
N GLU A 442 -11.10 -29.64 -16.02
CA GLU A 442 -11.76 -29.29 -17.28
C GLU A 442 -10.78 -29.30 -18.46
N LEU A 443 -9.59 -28.72 -18.31
CA LEU A 443 -8.58 -28.67 -19.37
C LEU A 443 -7.97 -30.05 -19.69
N ARG A 444 -8.05 -31.00 -18.76
CA ARG A 444 -7.52 -32.36 -18.91
C ARG A 444 -8.47 -33.31 -19.64
N LYS A 445 -9.75 -32.96 -19.75
CA LYS A 445 -10.75 -33.66 -20.57
C LYS A 445 -10.54 -33.31 -22.03
#